data_AF-A0A139PK96-F1
#
_entry.id   AF-A0A139PK96-F1
#
_cell.length_a   1.000
_cell.length_b   1.000
_cell.length_c   1.000
_cell.angle_alpha   90.00
_cell.angle_beta   90.00
_cell.angle_gamma   90.00
#
_symmetry.space_group_name_H-M   'P 1'
#
loop_
_entity.id
_entity.type
_entity.pdbx_description
1 polymer ?
#
loop_
_entity_poly.entity_id
_entity_poly.type
_entity_poly.pdbx_seq_one_letter_code
_entity_poly.pdbx_strand_id
1 'polypeptide(L)'
;MLVDGAVTARKMAAGSVTAEHIQAGAITGDKINVDDALIRNLTARDALIDKLTSKRIFATKIESVITSSTVLEGYKGWIGGFQLGTHDSGSGRWLTGRNHFSVGMGDGEGGSGRTALWVNWGSDWSEPGYYAWFVKNNGKMYCYNTAEFWKTPIIHGDLKVTGKIFYDNGTWIYSSEYEKIGRSSKDYFYLEKASGSRDWFPAWNDASDRRYKENIKDSEVSALEIINNLKTYSYRKNIDGQIEDIACGIMAQDVKKYASDAFRETPDGIYTYNTFALVPYLIKAIQELDQKIKEMEYTHG
;
A
#
# COMPACT_ATOMS: atom_id res chain seq x y z
N MET A 1 -33.73 -50.10 98.29
CA MET A 1 -34.48 -49.20 97.37
C MET A 1 -33.83 -47.83 97.40
N LEU A 2 -33.62 -47.21 96.24
CA LEU A 2 -33.35 -45.78 96.19
C LEU A 2 -34.63 -45.05 96.60
N VAL A 3 -34.52 -44.09 97.52
CA VAL A 3 -35.63 -43.21 97.89
C VAL A 3 -35.66 -42.00 96.96
N ASP A 4 -36.81 -41.33 96.85
CA ASP A 4 -36.91 -40.11 96.05
C ASP A 4 -35.90 -39.05 96.55
N GLY A 5 -35.27 -38.34 95.62
CA GLY A 5 -34.17 -37.41 95.92
C GLY A 5 -32.86 -38.06 96.39
N ALA A 6 -32.73 -39.40 96.39
CA ALA A 6 -31.50 -40.08 96.82
C ALA A 6 -30.27 -39.73 95.95
N VAL A 7 -30.47 -39.36 94.68
CA VAL A 7 -29.42 -38.91 93.76
C VAL A 7 -29.55 -37.40 93.57
N THR A 8 -28.51 -36.66 93.94
CA THR A 8 -28.43 -35.20 93.82
C THR A 8 -27.19 -34.80 93.04
N ALA A 9 -27.11 -33.55 92.56
CA ALA A 9 -25.98 -33.07 91.77
C ALA A 9 -24.61 -33.32 92.45
N ARG A 10 -24.51 -33.22 93.78
CA ARG A 10 -23.26 -33.47 94.54
C ARG A 10 -22.81 -34.94 94.56
N LYS A 11 -23.71 -35.87 94.28
CA LYS A 11 -23.41 -37.31 94.19
C LYS A 11 -23.02 -37.73 92.78
N MET A 12 -23.04 -36.81 91.81
CA MET A 12 -22.60 -37.06 90.43
C MET A 12 -21.24 -36.40 90.18
N ALA A 13 -20.31 -37.15 89.60
CA ALA A 13 -19.07 -36.55 89.09
C ALA A 13 -19.36 -35.77 87.80
N ALA A 14 -18.66 -34.66 87.57
CA ALA A 14 -18.79 -33.91 86.32
C ALA A 14 -18.49 -34.81 85.11
N GLY A 15 -19.39 -34.82 84.12
CA GLY A 15 -19.28 -35.68 82.94
C GLY A 15 -19.67 -37.16 83.14
N SER A 16 -20.02 -37.60 84.36
CA SER A 16 -20.42 -39.01 84.62
C SER A 16 -21.78 -39.40 84.02
N VAL A 17 -22.67 -38.43 83.81
CA VAL A 17 -23.91 -38.64 83.05
C VAL A 17 -23.63 -38.27 81.60
N THR A 18 -23.41 -39.29 80.77
CA THR A 18 -23.25 -39.19 79.32
C THR A 18 -24.57 -39.46 78.61
N ALA A 19 -24.62 -39.30 77.28
CA ALA A 19 -25.83 -39.53 76.49
C ALA A 19 -26.40 -40.96 76.62
N GLU A 20 -25.56 -41.98 76.87
CA GLU A 20 -26.01 -43.39 76.99
C GLU A 20 -26.82 -43.65 78.27
N HIS A 21 -26.65 -42.81 79.29
CA HIS A 21 -27.35 -42.90 80.57
C HIS A 21 -28.72 -42.23 80.54
N ILE A 22 -29.07 -41.54 79.44
CA ILE A 22 -30.30 -40.75 79.29
C ILE A 22 -31.17 -41.41 78.22
N GLN A 23 -32.29 -42.00 78.63
CA GLN A 23 -33.28 -42.50 77.68
C GLN A 23 -33.90 -41.36 76.86
N ALA A 24 -34.27 -41.64 75.61
CA ALA A 24 -34.96 -40.69 74.75
C ALA A 24 -36.24 -40.17 75.44
N GLY A 25 -36.40 -38.85 75.52
CA GLY A 25 -37.52 -38.20 76.18
C GLY A 25 -37.45 -38.11 77.71
N ALA A 26 -36.40 -38.62 78.36
CA ALA A 26 -36.25 -38.52 79.82
C ALA A 26 -36.10 -37.06 80.30
N ILE A 27 -35.46 -36.20 79.50
CA ILE A 27 -35.35 -34.76 79.71
C ILE A 27 -36.29 -34.05 78.72
N THR A 28 -37.35 -33.45 79.25
CA THR A 28 -38.32 -32.62 78.53
C THR A 28 -38.00 -31.14 78.72
N GLY A 29 -38.53 -30.26 77.87
CA GLY A 29 -38.16 -28.83 77.86
C GLY A 29 -38.41 -28.11 79.19
N ASP A 30 -39.44 -28.50 79.94
CA ASP A 30 -39.77 -28.02 81.29
C ASP A 30 -38.73 -28.42 82.36
N LYS A 31 -37.89 -29.42 82.09
CA LYS A 31 -36.80 -29.87 82.98
C LYS A 31 -35.46 -29.19 82.67
N ILE A 32 -35.39 -28.37 81.63
CA ILE A 32 -34.18 -27.61 81.26
C ILE A 32 -34.31 -26.21 81.85
N ASN A 33 -33.38 -25.84 82.73
CA ASN A 33 -33.25 -24.45 83.15
C ASN A 33 -32.62 -23.65 82.01
N VAL A 34 -33.39 -22.75 81.42
CA VAL A 34 -32.95 -21.87 80.34
C VAL A 34 -32.31 -20.63 80.97
N ASP A 35 -31.00 -20.68 81.14
CA ASP A 35 -30.21 -19.53 81.60
C ASP A 35 -29.69 -18.68 80.44
N ASP A 36 -29.19 -17.49 80.76
CA ASP A 36 -28.64 -16.56 79.77
C ASP A 36 -27.47 -17.15 78.97
N ALA A 37 -26.70 -18.08 79.56
CA ALA A 37 -25.55 -18.69 78.89
C ALA A 37 -25.99 -19.67 77.80
N LEU A 38 -27.05 -20.45 78.05
CA LEU A 38 -27.66 -21.34 77.08
C LEU A 38 -28.29 -20.54 75.93
N ILE A 39 -29.05 -19.48 76.24
CA ILE A 39 -29.63 -18.58 75.22
C ILE A 39 -28.52 -17.98 74.35
N ARG A 40 -27.47 -17.42 74.96
CA ARG A 40 -26.34 -16.84 74.21
C ARG A 40 -25.67 -17.85 73.28
N ASN A 41 -25.47 -19.09 73.72
CA ASN A 41 -24.85 -20.13 72.90
C ASN A 41 -25.72 -20.55 71.71
N LEU A 42 -27.03 -20.72 71.92
CA LEU A 42 -27.97 -21.04 70.85
C LEU A 42 -28.04 -19.89 69.83
N THR A 43 -28.23 -18.65 70.30
CA THR A 43 -28.26 -17.47 69.44
C THR A 43 -26.95 -17.26 68.68
N ALA A 44 -25.79 -17.52 69.30
CA ALA A 44 -24.49 -17.41 68.63
C ALA A 44 -24.30 -18.46 67.52
N ARG A 45 -24.79 -19.69 67.73
CA ARG A 45 -24.77 -20.75 66.72
C ARG A 45 -25.71 -20.44 65.56
N ASP A 46 -26.92 -19.99 65.84
CA ASP A 46 -27.88 -19.58 64.81
C ASP A 46 -27.32 -18.42 63.98
N ALA A 47 -26.77 -17.39 64.63
CA ALA A 47 -26.12 -16.27 63.94
C ALA A 47 -24.91 -16.71 63.08
N LEU A 48 -24.16 -17.73 63.52
CA LEU A 48 -23.07 -18.32 62.75
C LEU A 48 -23.59 -19.07 61.52
N ILE A 49 -24.64 -19.87 61.67
CA ILE A 49 -25.28 -20.62 60.57
C ILE A 49 -25.84 -19.66 59.52
N ASP A 50 -26.50 -18.58 59.94
CA ASP A 50 -27.02 -17.55 59.04
C ASP A 50 -25.89 -16.87 58.26
N LYS A 51 -24.79 -16.53 58.93
CA LYS A 51 -23.62 -15.91 58.30
C LYS A 51 -22.95 -16.83 57.28
N LEU A 52 -22.80 -18.11 57.60
CA LEU A 52 -22.24 -19.12 56.69
C LEU A 52 -23.16 -19.34 55.49
N THR A 53 -24.47 -19.41 55.72
CA THR A 53 -25.47 -19.56 54.66
C THR A 53 -25.47 -18.35 53.72
N SER A 54 -25.42 -17.14 54.26
CA SER A 54 -25.33 -15.89 53.48
C SER A 54 -24.05 -15.83 52.64
N LYS A 55 -22.88 -16.15 53.22
CA LYS A 55 -21.61 -16.24 52.48
C LYS A 55 -21.67 -17.25 51.34
N ARG A 56 -22.25 -18.42 51.57
CA ARG A 56 -22.42 -19.45 50.54
C ARG A 56 -23.33 -18.97 49.40
N ILE A 57 -24.49 -18.40 49.72
CA ILE A 57 -25.42 -17.84 48.72
C ILE A 57 -24.73 -16.75 47.89
N PHE A 58 -23.98 -15.86 48.54
CA PHE A 58 -23.23 -14.82 47.84
C PHE A 58 -22.18 -15.42 46.89
N ALA A 59 -21.38 -16.38 47.34
CA ALA A 59 -20.37 -17.05 46.52
C ALA A 59 -21.01 -17.76 45.31
N THR A 60 -22.07 -18.53 45.52
CA THR A 60 -22.82 -19.20 44.45
C THR A 60 -23.39 -18.20 43.44
N LYS A 61 -23.84 -17.03 43.91
CA LYS A 61 -24.37 -15.98 43.02
C LYS A 61 -23.27 -15.30 42.21
N ILE A 62 -22.10 -15.05 42.78
CA ILE A 62 -20.94 -14.53 42.06
C ILE A 62 -20.43 -15.53 41.02
N GLU A 63 -20.28 -16.79 41.43
CA GLU A 63 -19.85 -17.86 40.52
C GLU A 63 -20.86 -18.02 39.38
N SER A 64 -22.15 -18.11 39.67
CA SER A 64 -23.22 -18.17 38.66
C SER A 64 -23.16 -16.99 37.69
N VAL A 65 -22.95 -15.76 38.16
CA VAL A 65 -22.78 -14.60 37.27
C VAL A 65 -21.56 -14.80 36.39
N ILE A 66 -20.41 -15.23 36.92
CA ILE A 66 -19.20 -15.44 36.12
C ILE A 66 -19.38 -16.58 35.09
N THR A 67 -20.01 -17.69 35.47
CA THR A 67 -20.18 -18.85 34.57
C THR A 67 -21.27 -18.64 33.53
N SER A 68 -22.33 -17.87 33.84
CA SER A 68 -23.46 -17.66 32.94
C SER A 68 -23.42 -16.33 32.19
N SER A 69 -22.48 -15.44 32.50
CA SER A 69 -22.51 -14.09 31.94
C SER A 69 -21.67 -13.96 30.70
N THR A 70 -22.32 -13.35 29.73
CA THR A 70 -21.71 -12.44 28.79
C THR A 70 -21.41 -11.09 29.48
N VAL A 71 -20.69 -11.09 30.62
CA VAL A 71 -20.47 -9.86 31.43
C VAL A 71 -19.94 -8.72 30.57
N LEU A 72 -19.05 -9.01 29.62
CA LEU A 72 -18.49 -8.01 28.70
C LEU A 72 -19.45 -7.65 27.54
N GLU A 73 -20.49 -8.45 27.26
CA GLU A 73 -21.60 -8.03 26.41
C GLU A 73 -22.61 -7.14 27.18
N GLY A 74 -22.74 -7.25 28.50
CA GLY A 74 -23.53 -6.26 29.26
C GLY A 74 -22.79 -4.94 29.46
N TYR A 75 -21.46 -5.01 29.45
CA TYR A 75 -20.59 -3.94 29.92
C TYR A 75 -20.47 -2.80 28.90
N LYS A 76 -20.95 -1.61 29.29
CA LYS A 76 -20.54 -0.31 28.73
C LYS A 76 -19.71 0.41 29.77
N GLY A 77 -18.40 0.51 29.58
CA GLY A 77 -17.51 1.09 30.59
C GLY A 77 -16.05 1.15 30.17
N TRP A 78 -15.21 1.75 31.02
CA TRP A 78 -13.80 1.99 30.75
C TRP A 78 -12.91 0.97 31.46
N ILE A 79 -12.04 0.29 30.71
CA ILE A 79 -10.95 -0.56 31.24
C ILE A 79 -9.63 -0.06 30.66
N GLY A 80 -8.71 0.38 31.52
CA GLY A 80 -7.34 0.74 31.10
C GLY A 80 -7.26 1.86 30.03
N GLY A 81 -8.26 2.73 29.93
CA GLY A 81 -8.30 3.81 28.93
C GLY A 81 -9.11 3.48 27.67
N PHE A 82 -9.65 2.27 27.57
CA PHE A 82 -10.53 1.85 26.48
C PHE A 82 -11.98 1.71 26.96
N GLN A 83 -12.93 2.18 26.18
CA GLN A 83 -14.34 1.88 26.37
C GLN A 83 -14.67 0.58 25.65
N LEU A 84 -15.29 -0.33 26.38
CA LEU A 84 -15.95 -1.52 25.86
C LEU A 84 -17.45 -1.26 25.82
N GLY A 85 -18.14 -1.73 24.78
CA GLY A 85 -19.60 -1.73 24.71
C GLY A 85 -20.15 -0.86 23.58
N THR A 86 -21.38 -0.37 23.74
CA THR A 86 -22.03 0.47 22.71
C THR A 86 -21.50 1.90 22.73
N HIS A 87 -21.44 2.54 21.56
CA HIS A 87 -21.03 3.95 21.40
C HIS A 87 -22.23 4.79 20.92
N ASP A 88 -22.33 6.05 21.34
CA ASP A 88 -23.51 6.87 21.05
C ASP A 88 -23.58 7.29 19.56
N SER A 89 -22.45 7.26 18.86
CA SER A 89 -22.33 7.59 17.43
C SER A 89 -22.63 6.43 16.47
N GLY A 90 -23.00 5.24 16.95
CA GLY A 90 -23.30 4.12 16.05
C GLY A 90 -23.82 2.87 16.73
N SER A 91 -24.48 2.02 15.94
CA SER A 91 -24.92 0.69 16.40
C SER A 91 -23.74 -0.27 16.55
N GLY A 92 -23.85 -1.25 17.46
CA GLY A 92 -22.86 -2.30 17.63
C GLY A 92 -22.01 -2.13 18.90
N ARG A 93 -21.00 -2.98 19.04
CA ARG A 93 -20.08 -3.00 20.18
C ARG A 93 -18.68 -2.65 19.70
N TRP A 94 -18.00 -1.83 20.47
CA TRP A 94 -16.74 -1.23 20.09
C TRP A 94 -15.72 -1.35 21.23
N LEU A 95 -14.45 -1.39 20.85
CA LEU A 95 -13.31 -1.10 21.73
C LEU A 95 -12.75 0.25 21.27
N THR A 96 -12.92 1.29 22.08
CA THR A 96 -12.62 2.68 21.66
C THR A 96 -11.75 3.40 22.68
N GLY A 97 -10.93 4.36 22.25
CA GLY A 97 -10.11 5.17 23.16
C GLY A 97 -10.89 6.34 23.80
N ARG A 98 -10.39 6.87 24.92
CA ARG A 98 -11.04 7.98 25.67
C ARG A 98 -11.06 9.32 24.96
N ASN A 99 -9.98 9.67 24.27
CA ASN A 99 -9.79 11.03 23.74
C ASN A 99 -9.46 11.07 22.24
N HIS A 100 -9.24 9.93 21.59
CA HIS A 100 -8.90 9.85 20.16
C HIS A 100 -9.35 8.50 19.59
N PHE A 101 -9.66 8.47 18.30
CA PHE A 101 -9.87 7.25 17.52
C PHE A 101 -8.63 6.38 17.31
N SER A 102 -7.61 6.56 18.14
CA SER A 102 -6.40 5.76 18.13
C SER A 102 -6.64 4.37 18.77
N VAL A 103 -7.46 3.57 18.07
CA VAL A 103 -7.30 2.14 17.79
C VAL A 103 -7.67 1.07 18.84
N GLY A 104 -8.14 -0.09 18.35
CA GLY A 104 -8.09 -1.38 19.05
C GLY A 104 -6.74 -2.09 18.83
N MET A 105 -6.11 -2.50 19.93
CA MET A 105 -4.68 -2.72 20.07
C MET A 105 -4.35 -4.15 20.56
N GLY A 106 -3.32 -4.79 20.00
CA GLY A 106 -2.63 -5.92 20.63
C GLY A 106 -1.93 -5.48 21.92
N ASP A 107 -1.81 -6.35 22.90
CA ASP A 107 -1.43 -6.06 24.29
C ASP A 107 0.08 -5.76 24.53
N GLY A 108 0.89 -5.74 23.48
CA GLY A 108 2.26 -5.19 23.51
C GLY A 108 3.33 -6.11 24.11
N GLU A 109 3.01 -7.33 24.52
CA GLU A 109 4.00 -8.33 24.91
C GLU A 109 4.61 -8.98 23.65
N GLY A 110 5.85 -8.64 23.25
CA GLY A 110 6.43 -9.29 22.05
C GLY A 110 7.74 -8.75 21.45
N GLY A 111 8.31 -7.69 22.03
CA GLY A 111 9.58 -7.13 21.56
C GLY A 111 9.50 -6.32 20.25
N SER A 112 10.66 -5.85 19.77
CA SER A 112 10.77 -4.93 18.64
C SER A 112 10.18 -5.50 17.33
N GLY A 113 9.36 -4.70 16.63
CA GLY A 113 8.86 -5.01 15.28
C GLY A 113 7.56 -5.82 15.22
N ARG A 114 6.68 -5.77 16.23
CA ARG A 114 5.36 -6.42 16.19
C ARG A 114 4.22 -5.42 15.92
N THR A 115 3.29 -5.81 15.04
CA THR A 115 2.10 -5.02 14.70
C THR A 115 1.10 -5.01 15.86
N ALA A 116 0.71 -3.81 16.31
CA ALA A 116 -0.15 -3.64 17.48
C ALA A 116 -1.53 -3.01 17.18
N LEU A 117 -1.86 -2.46 15.99
CA LEU A 117 -3.07 -1.63 15.79
C LEU A 117 -3.71 -1.65 14.37
N TRP A 118 -5.03 -1.42 14.29
CA TRP A 118 -5.82 -0.99 13.10
C TRP A 118 -6.37 0.47 13.17
N VAL A 119 -5.72 1.46 12.54
CA VAL A 119 -5.74 2.88 12.98
C VAL A 119 -6.65 3.82 12.16
N ASN A 120 -7.89 4.12 12.62
CA ASN A 120 -8.55 5.35 12.14
C ASN A 120 -7.88 6.58 12.78
N TRP A 121 -7.30 7.50 12.00
CA TRP A 121 -6.78 8.77 12.52
C TRP A 121 -7.85 9.85 12.38
N GLY A 122 -8.25 10.47 13.48
CA GLY A 122 -9.23 11.56 13.49
C GLY A 122 -9.84 11.82 14.87
N SER A 123 -10.61 12.89 15.00
CA SER A 123 -11.39 13.24 16.20
C SER A 123 -12.91 13.11 15.99
N ASP A 124 -13.34 12.70 14.79
CA ASP A 124 -14.74 12.66 14.39
C ASP A 124 -15.20 11.21 14.11
N TRP A 125 -16.38 10.86 14.62
CA TRP A 125 -17.01 9.55 14.41
C TRP A 125 -17.69 9.41 13.05
N SER A 126 -18.02 10.53 12.43
CA SER A 126 -18.74 10.59 11.17
C SER A 126 -17.81 10.58 9.95
N GLU A 127 -16.54 10.95 10.11
CA GLU A 127 -15.58 11.02 8.99
C GLU A 127 -14.16 10.54 9.36
N PRO A 128 -13.47 9.81 8.45
CA PRO A 128 -12.05 9.52 8.60
C PRO A 128 -11.21 10.80 8.44
N GLY A 129 -10.23 11.00 9.30
CA GLY A 129 -9.34 12.16 9.22
C GLY A 129 -8.35 12.11 8.05
N TYR A 130 -7.70 13.24 7.78
CA TYR A 130 -6.88 13.46 6.59
C TYR A 130 -5.73 12.46 6.37
N TYR A 131 -5.18 11.88 7.45
CA TYR A 131 -4.09 10.90 7.39
C TYR A 131 -4.53 9.48 7.79
N ALA A 132 -5.83 9.17 7.70
CA ALA A 132 -6.39 7.92 8.18
C ALA A 132 -5.99 6.68 7.35
N TRP A 133 -5.95 5.55 8.05
CA TRP A 133 -5.75 4.23 7.47
C TRP A 133 -6.77 3.23 8.00
N PHE A 134 -7.80 2.90 7.22
CA PHE A 134 -8.94 2.14 7.74
C PHE A 134 -9.46 1.11 6.74
N VAL A 135 -10.15 0.11 7.25
CA VAL A 135 -10.80 -0.96 6.47
C VAL A 135 -12.30 -0.91 6.75
N LYS A 136 -13.13 -0.77 5.74
CA LYS A 136 -14.59 -0.79 5.91
C LYS A 136 -15.08 -2.22 6.18
N ASN A 137 -16.29 -2.36 6.69
CA ASN A 137 -16.93 -3.66 6.94
C ASN A 137 -17.09 -4.55 5.69
N ASN A 138 -17.00 -3.97 4.48
CA ASN A 138 -16.97 -4.69 3.21
C ASN A 138 -15.56 -5.14 2.78
N GLY A 139 -14.55 -5.01 3.65
CA GLY A 139 -13.17 -5.39 3.38
C GLY A 139 -12.37 -4.38 2.55
N LYS A 140 -12.98 -3.26 2.11
CA LYS A 140 -12.24 -2.23 1.37
C LYS A 140 -11.32 -1.45 2.30
N MET A 141 -10.05 -1.48 1.97
CA MET A 141 -9.00 -0.72 2.64
C MET A 141 -8.84 0.67 2.01
N TYR A 142 -8.69 1.69 2.86
CA TYR A 142 -8.46 3.07 2.49
C TYR A 142 -7.20 3.57 3.18
N CYS A 143 -6.31 4.17 2.39
CA CYS A 143 -5.06 4.75 2.86
C CYS A 143 -4.98 6.19 2.37
N TYR A 144 -5.23 7.14 3.27
CA TYR A 144 -5.16 8.57 2.95
C TYR A 144 -3.74 9.13 3.15
N ASN A 145 -2.84 8.35 3.76
CA ASN A 145 -1.43 8.70 3.96
C ASN A 145 -0.50 7.75 3.18
N THR A 146 0.81 7.84 3.40
CA THR A 146 1.82 6.99 2.74
C THR A 146 1.80 5.55 3.28
N ALA A 147 1.87 4.57 2.37
CA ALA A 147 2.15 3.16 2.68
C ALA A 147 3.53 2.76 2.14
N GLU A 148 4.41 2.27 3.02
CA GLU A 148 5.78 1.87 2.69
C GLU A 148 5.94 0.34 2.75
N PHE A 149 6.61 -0.24 1.74
CA PHE A 149 6.81 -1.68 1.61
C PHE A 149 8.30 -2.00 1.45
N TRP A 150 8.90 -2.71 2.42
CA TRP A 150 10.34 -3.09 2.41
C TRP A 150 10.66 -4.35 1.61
N LYS A 151 9.66 -5.21 1.39
CA LYS A 151 9.76 -6.40 0.55
C LYS A 151 8.96 -6.17 -0.73
N THR A 152 8.83 -7.19 -1.56
CA THR A 152 8.09 -7.08 -2.83
C THR A 152 6.58 -7.17 -2.58
N PRO A 153 5.79 -6.10 -2.83
CA PRO A 153 4.33 -6.23 -2.84
C PRO A 153 3.88 -7.09 -4.02
N ILE A 154 2.96 -8.03 -3.80
CA ILE A 154 2.37 -8.88 -4.84
C ILE A 154 0.91 -8.49 -5.04
N ILE A 155 0.53 -8.13 -6.27
CA ILE A 155 -0.86 -7.86 -6.67
C ILE A 155 -1.32 -9.02 -7.57
N HIS A 156 -2.35 -9.77 -7.14
CA HIS A 156 -2.86 -10.93 -7.89
C HIS A 156 -3.89 -10.56 -8.98
N GLY A 157 -4.38 -9.33 -8.99
CA GLY A 157 -5.31 -8.81 -10.00
C GLY A 157 -4.80 -7.50 -10.60
N ASP A 158 -5.73 -6.66 -11.07
CA ASP A 158 -5.36 -5.40 -11.70
C ASP A 158 -5.00 -4.31 -10.68
N LEU A 159 -3.93 -3.57 -10.97
CA LEU A 159 -3.54 -2.38 -10.22
C LEU A 159 -4.11 -1.13 -10.91
N LYS A 160 -5.13 -0.51 -10.30
CA LYS A 160 -5.62 0.80 -10.75
C LYS A 160 -4.80 1.93 -10.11
N VAL A 161 -4.06 2.67 -10.93
CA VAL A 161 -3.30 3.86 -10.51
C VAL A 161 -3.94 5.10 -11.13
N THR A 162 -4.39 6.04 -10.30
CA THR A 162 -4.94 7.34 -10.76
C THR A 162 -3.87 8.43 -10.89
N GLY A 163 -2.72 8.23 -10.22
CA GLY A 163 -1.53 9.07 -10.33
C GLY A 163 -0.46 8.44 -11.23
N LYS A 164 0.80 8.67 -10.89
CA LYS A 164 1.97 8.10 -11.57
C LYS A 164 2.65 7.07 -10.67
N ILE A 165 3.17 6.00 -11.26
CA ILE A 165 4.16 5.14 -10.58
C ILE A 165 5.52 5.75 -10.85
N PHE A 166 6.30 6.06 -9.82
CA PHE A 166 7.62 6.68 -9.96
C PHE A 166 8.68 5.95 -9.15
N TYR A 167 9.92 6.09 -9.59
CA TYR A 167 11.15 5.66 -8.94
C TYR A 167 11.95 6.93 -8.62
N ASP A 168 12.95 6.86 -7.75
CA ASP A 168 13.75 8.04 -7.36
C ASP A 168 14.32 8.82 -8.55
N ASN A 169 14.63 8.12 -9.65
CA ASN A 169 15.23 8.70 -10.85
C ASN A 169 14.31 8.71 -12.08
N GLY A 170 12.98 8.51 -11.92
CA GLY A 170 12.10 8.51 -13.09
C GLY A 170 10.64 8.17 -12.82
N THR A 171 9.84 8.13 -13.89
CA THR A 171 8.44 7.69 -13.84
C THR A 171 8.30 6.44 -14.68
N TRP A 172 7.51 5.47 -14.21
CA TRP A 172 7.11 4.33 -15.01
C TRP A 172 6.24 4.78 -16.17
N ILE A 173 6.63 4.39 -17.39
CA ILE A 173 5.85 4.62 -18.61
C ILE A 173 5.26 3.27 -18.99
N TYR A 174 3.94 3.16 -18.93
CA TYR A 174 3.26 1.96 -19.40
C TYR A 174 3.10 2.02 -20.92
N SER A 175 3.61 1.01 -21.60
CA SER A 175 3.18 0.65 -22.94
C SER A 175 2.90 -0.85 -22.96
N SER A 176 1.86 -1.25 -23.69
CA SER A 176 1.55 -2.66 -23.92
C SER A 176 2.61 -3.38 -24.76
N GLU A 177 3.47 -2.63 -25.44
CA GLU A 177 4.49 -3.16 -26.36
C GLU A 177 5.92 -2.80 -25.93
N TYR A 178 6.12 -1.63 -25.32
CA TYR A 178 7.44 -1.11 -24.97
C TYR A 178 7.69 -1.06 -23.46
N GLU A 179 8.86 -1.52 -23.02
CA GLU A 179 9.25 -1.58 -21.60
C GLU A 179 10.21 -0.46 -21.21
N LYS A 180 10.88 0.17 -22.17
CA LYS A 180 11.91 1.18 -21.93
C LYS A 180 11.97 2.23 -23.03
N ILE A 181 12.11 3.49 -22.62
CA ILE A 181 12.54 4.57 -23.50
C ILE A 181 14.02 4.81 -23.24
N GLY A 182 14.82 4.81 -24.29
CA GLY A 182 16.24 5.07 -24.19
C GLY A 182 16.75 5.95 -25.32
N ARG A 183 18.03 6.31 -25.23
CA ARG A 183 18.74 7.06 -26.26
C ARG A 183 19.97 6.26 -26.66
N SER A 184 20.17 6.00 -27.96
CA SER A 184 21.40 5.32 -28.42
C SER A 184 22.51 6.27 -28.80
N SER A 185 22.15 7.46 -29.27
CA SER A 185 23.10 8.45 -29.73
C SER A 185 22.54 9.86 -29.59
N LYS A 186 23.32 10.87 -29.97
CA LYS A 186 22.81 12.23 -30.12
C LYS A 186 21.60 12.31 -31.06
N ASP A 187 21.50 11.34 -31.97
CA ASP A 187 20.68 11.40 -33.18
C ASP A 187 19.39 10.58 -33.10
N TYR A 188 19.30 9.62 -32.18
CA TYR A 188 18.14 8.73 -32.08
C TYR A 188 17.75 8.38 -30.64
N PHE A 189 16.45 8.46 -30.38
CA PHE A 189 15.81 7.77 -29.26
C PHE A 189 15.29 6.40 -29.72
N TYR A 190 15.06 5.50 -28.77
CA TYR A 190 14.39 4.22 -29.00
C TYR A 190 13.32 3.92 -27.97
N LEU A 191 12.36 3.12 -28.40
CA LEU A 191 11.46 2.35 -27.56
C LEU A 191 11.88 0.87 -27.64
N GLU A 192 12.20 0.24 -26.51
CA GLU A 192 12.59 -1.17 -26.44
C GLU A 192 11.37 -2.02 -26.05
N LYS A 193 11.10 -3.08 -26.81
CA LYS A 193 10.03 -4.04 -26.58
C LYS A 193 10.44 -5.11 -25.57
N ALA A 194 9.47 -5.83 -25.01
CA ALA A 194 9.72 -6.98 -24.12
C ALA A 194 10.60 -8.08 -24.74
N SER A 195 10.58 -8.20 -26.08
CA SER A 195 11.46 -9.10 -26.83
C SER A 195 12.93 -8.65 -26.89
N GLY A 196 13.24 -7.43 -26.46
CA GLY A 196 14.53 -6.76 -26.65
C GLY A 196 14.67 -6.03 -28.00
N SER A 197 13.68 -6.13 -28.90
CA SER A 197 13.65 -5.40 -30.17
C SER A 197 13.47 -3.89 -29.93
N ARG A 198 14.00 -3.04 -30.83
CA ARG A 198 13.97 -1.58 -30.66
C ARG A 198 13.39 -0.87 -31.88
N ASP A 199 12.45 0.04 -31.61
CA ASP A 199 11.93 0.97 -32.62
C ASP A 199 12.54 2.36 -32.38
N TRP A 200 13.17 2.90 -33.42
CA TRP A 200 13.98 4.12 -33.35
C TRP A 200 13.21 5.33 -33.87
N PHE A 201 13.33 6.47 -33.18
CA PHE A 201 12.81 7.75 -33.67
C PHE A 201 13.89 8.84 -33.63
N PRO A 202 13.98 9.68 -34.68
CA PRO A 202 15.02 10.72 -34.77
C PRO A 202 14.93 11.74 -33.64
N ALA A 203 16.09 12.16 -33.12
CA ALA A 203 16.25 13.14 -32.05
C ALA A 203 16.80 14.49 -32.53
N TRP A 204 16.85 14.72 -33.85
CA TRP A 204 17.44 15.92 -34.44
C TRP A 204 16.51 17.14 -34.37
N ASN A 205 17.13 18.31 -34.39
CA ASN A 205 16.45 19.60 -34.52
C ASN A 205 16.96 20.28 -35.80
N ASP A 206 16.13 20.32 -36.84
CA ASP A 206 16.48 20.90 -38.15
C ASP A 206 16.24 22.42 -38.21
N ALA A 207 16.25 23.11 -37.06
CA ALA A 207 16.10 24.55 -36.98
C ALA A 207 17.21 25.27 -37.77
N SER A 208 16.80 25.99 -38.83
CA SER A 208 17.70 26.70 -39.75
C SER A 208 17.59 28.24 -39.62
N ASP A 209 17.16 28.72 -38.46
CA ASP A 209 17.04 30.16 -38.17
C ASP A 209 18.42 30.84 -38.08
N ARG A 210 18.54 32.08 -38.56
CA ARG A 210 19.80 32.85 -38.56
C ARG A 210 20.38 33.01 -37.15
N ARG A 211 19.55 33.03 -36.10
CA ARG A 211 19.97 33.12 -34.69
C ARG A 211 20.86 31.96 -34.23
N TYR A 212 20.83 30.83 -34.94
CA TYR A 212 21.64 29.65 -34.64
C TYR A 212 22.85 29.50 -35.58
N LYS A 213 23.22 30.54 -36.33
CA LYS A 213 24.28 30.50 -37.35
C LYS A 213 25.32 31.58 -37.14
N GLU A 214 26.59 31.22 -37.31
CA GLU A 214 27.74 32.12 -37.23
C GLU A 214 28.56 32.04 -38.52
N ASN A 215 29.43 33.03 -38.77
CA ASN A 215 30.33 33.08 -39.94
C ASN A 215 29.61 32.94 -41.30
N ILE A 216 28.47 33.61 -41.45
CA ILE A 216 27.63 33.52 -42.66
C ILE A 216 28.30 34.28 -43.82
N LYS A 217 28.64 33.55 -44.88
CA LYS A 217 29.17 34.06 -46.15
C LYS A 217 28.58 33.28 -47.33
N ASP A 218 28.72 33.83 -48.54
CA ASP A 218 28.31 33.13 -49.75
C ASP A 218 29.09 31.82 -49.90
N SER A 219 28.38 30.77 -50.32
CA SER A 219 28.99 29.45 -50.51
C SER A 219 29.96 29.48 -51.69
N GLU A 220 31.14 28.87 -51.53
CA GLU A 220 32.13 28.68 -52.61
C GLU A 220 32.01 27.29 -53.29
N VAL A 221 31.05 26.47 -52.84
CA VAL A 221 30.85 25.09 -53.34
C VAL A 221 30.40 25.08 -54.81
N SER A 222 31.07 24.32 -55.67
CA SER A 222 30.63 24.08 -57.06
C SER A 222 29.44 23.11 -57.08
N ALA A 223 28.23 23.62 -56.84
CA ALA A 223 27.07 22.76 -56.58
C ALA A 223 26.60 22.03 -57.85
N LEU A 224 26.66 22.68 -59.00
CA LEU A 224 26.33 22.08 -60.30
C LEU A 224 27.26 20.91 -60.62
N GLU A 225 28.54 21.03 -60.31
CA GLU A 225 29.51 19.94 -60.49
C GLU A 225 29.20 18.75 -59.58
N ILE A 226 28.86 19.02 -58.31
CA ILE A 226 28.48 17.97 -57.36
C ILE A 226 27.22 17.25 -57.84
N ILE A 227 26.16 17.99 -58.20
CA ILE A 227 24.91 17.41 -58.69
C ILE A 227 25.14 16.59 -59.98
N ASN A 228 25.98 17.05 -60.89
CA ASN A 228 26.32 16.31 -62.11
C ASN A 228 27.08 15.00 -61.84
N ASN A 229 27.80 14.90 -60.71
CA ASN A 229 28.47 13.68 -60.29
C ASN A 229 27.55 12.69 -59.54
N LEU A 230 26.40 13.15 -59.05
CA LEU A 230 25.39 12.29 -58.42
C LEU A 230 24.54 11.61 -59.51
N LYS A 231 24.87 10.35 -59.80
CA LYS A 231 24.14 9.56 -60.79
C LYS A 231 22.76 9.18 -60.28
N THR A 232 21.78 9.19 -61.18
CA THR A 232 20.43 8.69 -60.92
C THR A 232 20.27 7.27 -61.43
N TYR A 233 19.46 6.51 -60.71
CA TYR A 233 19.22 5.09 -60.95
C TYR A 233 17.75 4.78 -60.77
N SER A 234 17.24 3.81 -61.52
CA SER A 234 15.99 3.12 -61.20
C SER A 234 16.34 1.79 -60.52
N TYR A 235 15.72 1.49 -59.38
CA TYR A 235 16.02 0.28 -58.61
C TYR A 235 14.84 -0.17 -57.76
N ARG A 236 14.84 -1.46 -57.41
CA ARG A 236 13.92 -2.04 -56.43
C ARG A 236 14.59 -2.06 -55.06
N LYS A 237 13.99 -1.38 -54.10
CA LYS A 237 14.43 -1.34 -52.70
C LYS A 237 13.64 -2.37 -51.89
N ASN A 238 14.33 -3.15 -51.06
CA ASN A 238 13.71 -4.07 -50.12
C ASN A 238 14.36 -3.89 -48.74
N ILE A 239 13.59 -3.42 -47.77
CA ILE A 239 14.02 -3.29 -46.36
C ILE A 239 12.94 -3.92 -45.50
N ASP A 240 13.34 -4.87 -44.64
CA ASP A 240 12.45 -5.56 -43.69
C ASP A 240 11.17 -6.15 -44.34
N GLY A 241 11.29 -6.63 -45.58
CA GLY A 241 10.19 -7.22 -46.34
C GLY A 241 9.27 -6.21 -47.05
N GLN A 242 9.51 -4.90 -46.88
CA GLN A 242 8.83 -3.86 -47.65
C GLN A 242 9.56 -3.63 -48.97
N ILE A 243 8.87 -3.90 -50.08
CA ILE A 243 9.40 -3.76 -51.44
C ILE A 243 8.84 -2.48 -52.08
N GLU A 244 9.73 -1.65 -52.61
CA GLU A 244 9.40 -0.39 -53.29
C GLU A 244 10.18 -0.28 -54.60
N ASP A 245 9.51 0.09 -55.70
CA ASP A 245 10.13 0.34 -56.99
C ASP A 245 10.40 1.84 -57.17
N ILE A 246 11.68 2.21 -57.18
CA ILE A 246 12.15 3.60 -57.32
C ILE A 246 12.51 3.86 -58.78
N ALA A 247 11.82 4.82 -59.39
CA ALA A 247 12.08 5.20 -60.79
C ALA A 247 13.30 6.13 -60.93
N CYS A 248 13.57 6.97 -59.93
CA CYS A 248 14.68 7.92 -59.95
C CYS A 248 15.19 8.14 -58.52
N GLY A 249 16.28 7.47 -58.16
CA GLY A 249 16.97 7.62 -56.89
C GLY A 249 18.47 7.79 -57.08
N ILE A 250 19.18 8.13 -56.01
CA ILE A 250 20.65 8.25 -55.98
C ILE A 250 21.22 7.26 -54.96
N MET A 251 22.51 6.94 -55.07
CA MET A 251 23.18 6.04 -54.13
C MET A 251 23.84 6.82 -53.00
N ALA A 252 23.69 6.34 -51.76
CA ALA A 252 24.33 6.94 -50.58
C ALA A 252 25.86 6.98 -50.68
N GLN A 253 26.45 6.07 -51.45
CA GLN A 253 27.88 5.98 -51.73
C GLN A 253 28.36 7.17 -52.59
N ASP A 254 27.56 7.58 -53.57
CA ASP A 254 27.87 8.76 -54.39
C ASP A 254 27.75 10.02 -53.53
N VAL A 255 26.72 10.10 -52.68
CA VAL A 255 26.57 11.19 -51.69
C VAL A 255 27.77 11.24 -50.75
N LYS A 256 28.26 10.10 -50.23
CA LYS A 256 29.45 10.04 -49.38
C LYS A 256 30.69 10.67 -50.04
N LYS A 257 30.83 10.51 -51.36
CA LYS A 257 31.98 10.98 -52.13
C LYS A 257 31.88 12.45 -52.52
N TYR A 258 30.70 12.90 -52.94
CA TYR A 258 30.52 14.21 -53.59
C TYR A 258 29.78 15.24 -52.74
N ALA A 259 28.98 14.81 -51.75
CA ALA A 259 28.22 15.67 -50.83
C ALA A 259 28.25 15.07 -49.41
N SER A 260 29.44 14.98 -48.82
CA SER A 260 29.69 14.23 -47.59
C SER A 260 28.99 14.79 -46.35
N ASP A 261 28.58 16.06 -46.37
CA ASP A 261 27.76 16.71 -45.35
C ASP A 261 26.30 16.22 -45.34
N ALA A 262 25.80 15.73 -46.49
CA ALA A 262 24.50 15.11 -46.60
C ALA A 262 24.55 13.59 -46.29
N PHE A 263 25.73 12.97 -46.23
CA PHE A 263 25.87 11.54 -45.96
C PHE A 263 25.57 11.20 -44.50
N ARG A 264 24.94 10.03 -44.28
CA ARG A 264 24.66 9.48 -42.95
C ARG A 264 24.92 7.97 -42.93
N GLU A 265 25.29 7.46 -41.76
CA GLU A 265 25.47 6.03 -41.53
C GLU A 265 24.66 5.64 -40.30
N THR A 266 23.86 4.57 -40.44
CA THR A 266 23.08 4.03 -39.33
C THR A 266 23.98 3.23 -38.38
N PRO A 267 23.58 3.00 -37.11
CA PRO A 267 24.36 2.19 -36.18
C PRO A 267 24.72 0.79 -36.69
N ASP A 268 23.89 0.23 -37.57
CA ASP A 268 24.08 -1.10 -38.17
C ASP A 268 24.99 -1.07 -39.43
N GLY A 269 25.64 0.05 -39.72
CA GLY A 269 26.55 0.22 -40.86
C GLY A 269 25.86 0.43 -42.21
N ILE A 270 24.53 0.57 -42.23
CA ILE A 270 23.79 0.85 -43.46
C ILE A 270 23.93 2.34 -43.81
N TYR A 271 24.38 2.61 -45.03
CA TYR A 271 24.55 3.96 -45.55
C TYR A 271 23.21 4.57 -45.97
N THR A 272 23.02 5.83 -45.61
CA THR A 272 21.86 6.65 -45.98
C THR A 272 22.31 8.09 -46.20
N TYR A 273 21.38 8.99 -46.51
CA TYR A 273 21.69 10.40 -46.71
C TYR A 273 20.50 11.27 -46.30
N ASN A 274 20.78 12.52 -45.92
CA ASN A 274 19.76 13.53 -45.65
C ASN A 274 19.34 14.19 -46.97
N THR A 275 18.18 13.78 -47.50
CA THR A 275 17.62 14.36 -48.72
C THR A 275 17.45 15.87 -48.62
N PHE A 276 17.09 16.41 -47.45
CA PHE A 276 16.93 17.87 -47.26
C PHE A 276 18.26 18.62 -47.28
N ALA A 277 19.38 17.97 -46.91
CA ALA A 277 20.71 18.58 -47.03
C ALA A 277 21.14 18.74 -48.51
N LEU A 278 20.55 17.98 -49.44
CA LEU A 278 20.81 18.12 -50.88
C LEU A 278 19.99 19.24 -51.54
N VAL A 279 18.93 19.73 -50.90
CA VAL A 279 18.09 20.81 -51.47
C VAL A 279 18.89 22.11 -51.69
N PRO A 280 19.73 22.59 -50.76
CA PRO A 280 20.62 23.73 -51.01
C PRO A 280 21.57 23.53 -52.19
N TYR A 281 22.09 22.31 -52.40
CA TYR A 281 22.92 22.00 -53.57
C TYR A 281 22.13 22.12 -54.86
N LEU A 282 20.89 21.62 -54.90
CA LEU A 282 20.01 21.77 -56.06
C LEU A 282 19.68 23.24 -56.33
N ILE A 283 19.36 24.03 -55.30
CA ILE A 283 19.11 25.48 -55.43
C ILE A 283 20.33 26.17 -56.04
N LYS A 284 21.52 25.91 -55.50
CA LYS A 284 22.75 26.54 -55.98
C LYS A 284 23.14 26.08 -57.38
N ALA A 285 22.96 24.79 -57.70
CA ALA A 285 23.20 24.27 -59.04
C ALA A 285 22.31 24.95 -60.09
N ILE A 286 21.04 25.21 -59.76
CA ILE A 286 20.12 25.95 -60.64
C ILE A 286 20.59 27.41 -60.81
N GLN A 287 21.06 28.06 -59.75
CA GLN A 287 21.62 29.42 -59.83
C GLN A 287 22.88 29.48 -60.70
N GLU A 288 23.78 28.49 -60.56
CA GLU A 288 24.98 28.36 -61.38
C GLU A 288 24.63 28.08 -62.86
N LEU A 289 23.60 27.28 -63.13
CA LEU A 289 23.08 27.04 -64.47
C LEU A 289 22.51 28.32 -65.11
N ASP A 290 21.66 29.06 -64.38
CA ASP A 290 21.08 30.33 -64.84
C ASP A 290 22.18 31.34 -65.17
N GLN A 291 23.22 31.43 -64.34
CA GLN A 291 24.36 32.32 -64.58
C GLN A 291 25.12 31.93 -65.86
N LYS A 292 25.38 30.64 -66.08
CA LYS A 292 26.02 30.15 -67.32
C LYS A 292 25.17 30.41 -68.56
N ILE A 293 23.84 30.29 -68.46
CA ILE A 293 22.93 30.59 -69.57
C ILE A 293 23.03 32.07 -69.94
N LYS A 294 22.98 32.99 -68.97
CA LYS A 294 23.13 34.44 -69.21
C LYS A 294 24.48 34.80 -69.83
N GLU A 295 25.56 34.16 -69.39
CA GLU A 295 26.89 34.35 -69.97
C GLU A 295 26.94 33.86 -71.43
N MET A 296 26.31 32.72 -71.73
CA MET A 296 26.21 32.22 -73.10
C MET A 296 25.38 33.14 -74.00
N GLU A 297 24.24 33.63 -73.51
CA GLU A 297 23.37 34.58 -74.23
C GLU A 297 24.10 35.90 -74.51
N TYR A 298 24.88 36.42 -73.56
CA TYR A 298 25.69 37.62 -73.78
C TYR A 298 26.84 37.41 -74.79
N THR A 299 27.38 36.19 -74.86
CA THR A 299 28.52 35.87 -75.75
C THR A 299 28.08 35.55 -77.19
N HIS A 300 26.84 35.08 -77.38
CA HIS A 300 26.35 34.57 -78.67
C HIS A 300 25.07 35.26 -79.18
N GLY A 301 24.49 36.20 -78.44
CA GLY A 301 23.34 37.03 -78.83
C GLY A 301 23.74 38.43 -79.24
#